data_AF-A0A1Q3MZT6-F1
#
_entry.id   AF-A0A1Q3MZT6-F1
#
_cell.length_a   1.000
_cell.length_b   1.000
_cell.length_c   1.000
_cell.angle_alpha   90.00
_cell.angle_beta   90.00
_cell.angle_gamma   90.00
#
_symmetry.space_group_name_H-M   'P 1'
#
loop_
_entity.id
_entity.type
_entity.pdbx_description
1 polymer ?
#
loop_
_entity_poly.entity_id
_entity_poly.type
_entity_poly.pdbx_seq_one_letter_code
_entity_poly.pdbx_strand_id
1 'polypeptide(L)'
;MRTKILRVAEGKQSTLSHLYIDDVFQCYLLEDKIRNIKLPKQTAIPTGNYTLRLNTWGGMNAEYRQKFPKLHKGMIEINGLPNFSFVYIHIGNTYRQTAGCPLCGFGFEMVNGDFQVLRSKDAYQMIYPKLLQLAQGNEKGIIIENDFQF
;
A
#
# COMPACT_ATOMS: atom_id res chain seq x y z
N MET A 1 13.72 6.38 11.24
CA MET A 1 13.03 5.39 10.41
C MET A 1 12.53 6.05 9.14
N ARG A 2 12.93 5.53 7.96
CA ARG A 2 12.49 6.02 6.65
C ARG A 2 11.63 4.97 5.96
N THR A 3 10.35 5.30 5.72
CA THR A 3 9.46 4.44 4.94
C THR A 3 9.44 4.89 3.48
N LYS A 4 9.52 3.96 2.55
CA LYS A 4 9.58 4.26 1.11
C LYS A 4 8.80 3.23 0.30
N ILE A 5 7.97 3.70 -0.62
CA ILE A 5 7.36 2.91 -1.69
C ILE A 5 8.13 3.23 -2.96
N LEU A 6 8.75 2.23 -3.55
CA LEU A 6 9.49 2.36 -4.80
C LEU A 6 8.77 1.58 -5.89
N ARG A 7 8.26 2.25 -6.92
CA ARG A 7 7.60 1.60 -8.06
C ARG A 7 8.66 1.06 -9.00
N VAL A 8 8.60 -0.24 -9.25
CA VAL A 8 9.64 -0.96 -9.98
C VAL A 8 9.20 -1.44 -11.35
N ALA A 9 7.88 -1.58 -11.58
CA ALA A 9 7.34 -2.03 -12.86
C ALA A 9 5.86 -1.68 -13.07
N GLU A 10 5.43 -1.67 -14.34
CA GLU A 10 4.04 -1.50 -14.75
C GLU A 10 3.55 -2.67 -15.61
N GLY A 11 2.34 -3.14 -15.30
CA GLY A 11 1.54 -3.98 -16.19
C GLY A 11 0.60 -3.12 -17.03
N LYS A 12 -0.35 -3.75 -17.73
CA LYS A 12 -1.34 -3.04 -18.55
C LYS A 12 -2.23 -2.08 -17.73
N GLN A 13 -2.62 -2.50 -16.53
CA GLN A 13 -3.53 -1.82 -15.59
C GLN A 13 -3.04 -1.87 -14.14
N SER A 14 -1.79 -2.26 -13.90
CA SER A 14 -1.25 -2.48 -12.56
C SER A 14 0.13 -1.84 -12.39
N THR A 15 0.43 -1.40 -11.19
CA THR A 15 1.78 -0.90 -10.82
C THR A 15 2.33 -1.75 -9.69
N LEU A 16 3.50 -2.34 -9.90
CA LEU A 16 4.21 -3.12 -8.88
C LEU A 16 5.24 -2.23 -8.17
N SER A 17 5.25 -2.31 -6.85
CA SER A 17 6.19 -1.55 -6.01
C SER A 17 6.82 -2.41 -4.93
N HIS A 18 7.94 -1.94 -4.39
CA HIS A 18 8.57 -2.44 -3.17
C HIS A 18 8.27 -1.50 -2.01
N LEU A 19 7.97 -2.07 -0.83
CA LEU A 19 7.94 -1.34 0.42
C LEU A 19 9.27 -1.53 1.16
N TYR A 20 9.92 -0.43 1.51
CA TYR A 20 11.11 -0.39 2.33
C TYR A 20 10.83 0.32 3.66
N ILE A 21 11.42 -0.20 4.74
CA ILE A 21 11.55 0.48 6.03
C ILE A 21 13.04 0.43 6.37
N ASP A 22 13.65 1.60 6.55
CA ASP A 22 15.09 1.74 6.80
C ASP A 22 15.96 1.03 5.75
N ASP A 23 15.57 1.22 4.49
CA ASP A 23 16.20 0.62 3.31
C ASP A 23 16.23 -0.93 3.29
N VAL A 24 15.53 -1.57 4.24
CA VAL A 24 15.28 -3.01 4.24
C VAL A 24 13.95 -3.29 3.53
N PHE A 25 13.99 -4.15 2.51
CA PHE A 25 12.79 -4.62 1.81
C PHE A 25 11.84 -5.34 2.77
N GLN A 26 10.56 -4.98 2.73
CA GLN A 26 9.53 -5.55 3.60
C GLN A 26 8.57 -6.45 2.82
N CYS A 27 8.03 -5.96 1.72
CA CYS A 27 7.08 -6.69 0.88
C CYS A 27 6.88 -5.99 -0.47
N TYR A 28 6.18 -6.66 -1.38
CA TYR A 28 5.64 -6.03 -2.59
C TYR A 28 4.35 -5.28 -2.27
N LEU A 29 4.06 -4.27 -3.09
CA LEU A 29 2.79 -3.57 -3.14
C LEU A 29 2.25 -3.55 -4.56
N LEU A 30 0.93 -3.62 -4.70
CA LEU A 30 0.22 -3.54 -5.96
C LEU A 30 -0.79 -2.39 -5.93
N GLU A 31 -0.77 -1.57 -6.97
CA GLU A 31 -1.76 -0.52 -7.22
C GLU A 31 -2.38 -0.70 -8.61
N ASP A 32 -3.41 0.10 -8.93
CA ASP A 32 -3.82 0.30 -10.33
C ASP A 32 -2.67 0.99 -11.10
N LYS A 33 -2.83 1.22 -12.40
CA LYS A 33 -1.82 1.92 -13.19
C LYS A 33 -1.74 3.40 -12.84
N ILE A 34 -0.60 4.00 -13.14
CA ILE A 34 -0.42 5.44 -13.03
C ILE A 34 -1.22 6.15 -14.12
N ARG A 35 -1.88 7.27 -13.77
CA ARG A 35 -2.63 8.09 -14.71
C ARG A 35 -2.40 9.57 -14.45
N ASN A 36 -2.31 10.34 -15.54
CA ASN A 36 -2.22 11.80 -15.47
C ASN A 36 -3.50 12.43 -14.89
N ILE A 37 -4.65 11.86 -15.25
CA ILE A 37 -5.97 12.29 -14.76
C ILE A 37 -6.51 11.19 -13.87
N LYS A 38 -6.85 11.56 -12.63
CA LYS A 38 -7.42 10.63 -11.66
C LYS A 38 -8.76 10.10 -12.15
N LEU A 39 -8.83 8.77 -12.24
CA LEU A 39 -10.08 8.04 -12.38
C LEU A 39 -10.40 7.38 -11.03
N PRO A 40 -11.60 7.63 -10.46
CA PRO A 40 -11.99 7.01 -9.20
C PRO A 40 -11.81 5.49 -9.24
N LYS A 41 -11.12 4.96 -8.23
CA LYS A 41 -10.80 3.54 -8.04
C LYS A 41 -9.87 2.91 -9.08
N GLN A 42 -9.38 3.67 -10.05
CA GLN A 42 -8.59 3.17 -11.18
C GLN A 42 -7.33 4.00 -11.40
N THR A 43 -6.67 4.44 -10.32
CA THR A 43 -5.48 5.28 -10.40
C THR A 43 -4.59 5.03 -9.21
N ALA A 44 -3.31 4.75 -9.47
CA ALA A 44 -2.26 4.70 -8.46
C ALA A 44 -2.12 6.05 -7.75
N ILE A 45 -1.66 6.06 -6.50
CA ILE A 45 -1.46 7.32 -5.77
C ILE A 45 -0.33 8.16 -6.38
N PRO A 46 -0.32 9.49 -6.26
CA PRO A 46 0.79 10.30 -6.77
C PRO A 46 2.11 9.98 -6.05
N THR A 47 3.23 10.15 -6.76
CA THR A 47 4.56 10.20 -6.16
C THR A 47 4.68 11.45 -5.28
N GLY A 48 5.49 11.37 -4.22
CA GLY A 48 5.71 12.51 -3.33
C GLY A 48 6.04 12.11 -1.90
N ASN A 49 6.00 13.09 -1.01
CA ASN A 49 6.27 12.93 0.40
C ASN A 49 4.96 13.06 1.19
N TYR A 50 4.67 12.03 1.98
CA TYR A 50 3.42 11.90 2.72
C TYR A 50 3.70 11.43 4.15
N THR A 51 2.63 11.23 4.92
CA THR A 51 2.72 10.76 6.31
C THR A 51 1.86 9.53 6.52
N LEU A 52 2.31 8.60 7.36
CA LEU A 52 1.50 7.52 7.88
C LEU A 52 0.67 8.00 9.07
N ARG A 53 -0.59 7.60 9.14
CA ARG A 53 -1.43 7.80 10.31
C ARG A 53 -2.26 6.56 10.63
N LEU A 54 -2.59 6.40 11.91
CA LEU A 54 -3.56 5.40 12.35
C LEU A 54 -4.98 5.95 12.16
N ASN A 55 -5.77 5.28 11.33
CA ASN A 55 -7.16 5.61 11.10
C ASN A 55 -8.08 4.59 11.78
N THR A 56 -8.79 5.02 12.82
CA THR A 56 -9.68 4.16 13.62
C THR A 56 -11.16 4.29 13.27
N TRP A 57 -11.52 5.16 12.31
CA TRP A 57 -12.91 5.53 11.99
C TRP A 57 -13.39 5.08 10.60
N GLY A 58 -12.49 4.83 9.65
CA GLY A 58 -12.88 4.41 8.31
C GLY A 58 -13.53 3.03 8.27
N GLY A 59 -14.43 2.81 7.31
CA GLY A 59 -15.32 1.63 7.29
C GLY A 59 -14.62 0.28 7.27
N MET A 60 -13.42 0.19 6.67
CA MET A 60 -12.64 -1.05 6.58
C MET A 60 -12.14 -1.54 7.95
N ASN A 61 -12.17 -0.69 8.99
CA ASN A 61 -11.82 -1.07 10.35
C ASN A 61 -12.71 -2.17 10.92
N ALA A 62 -14.01 -2.17 10.59
CA ALA A 62 -14.94 -3.18 11.10
C ALA A 62 -14.57 -4.58 10.58
N GLU A 63 -14.27 -4.68 9.30
CA GLU A 63 -13.83 -5.92 8.65
C GLU A 63 -12.48 -6.40 9.20
N TYR A 64 -11.49 -5.51 9.30
CA TYR A 64 -10.16 -5.88 9.75
C TYR A 64 -10.10 -6.24 11.24
N ARG A 65 -10.99 -5.67 12.06
CA ARG A 65 -11.16 -6.08 13.46
C ARG A 65 -11.63 -7.52 13.57
N GLN A 66 -12.48 -7.98 12.66
CA GLN A 66 -12.92 -9.38 12.62
C GLN A 66 -11.84 -10.30 12.03
N LYS A 67 -11.15 -9.87 10.98
CA LYS A 67 -10.09 -10.66 10.32
C LYS A 67 -8.83 -10.83 11.18
N PHE A 68 -8.47 -9.81 11.97
CA PHE A 68 -7.23 -9.76 12.74
C PHE A 68 -7.46 -9.24 14.17
N PRO A 69 -8.28 -9.89 15.01
CA PRO A 69 -8.75 -9.34 16.28
C PRO A 69 -7.66 -9.04 17.30
N LYS A 70 -6.55 -9.79 17.27
CA LYS A 70 -5.40 -9.59 18.18
C LYS A 70 -4.42 -8.51 17.68
N LEU A 71 -4.41 -8.24 16.37
CA LEU A 71 -3.43 -7.39 15.70
C LEU A 71 -4.00 -6.00 15.39
N HIS A 72 -5.24 -5.93 14.89
CA HIS A 72 -5.83 -4.71 14.34
C HIS A 72 -6.14 -3.66 15.40
N LYS A 73 -5.53 -2.49 15.27
CA LYS A 73 -5.76 -1.29 16.10
C LYS A 73 -6.39 -0.13 15.32
N GLY A 74 -6.51 -0.27 14.00
CA GLY A 74 -6.86 0.80 13.09
C GLY A 74 -6.20 0.56 11.73
N MET A 75 -6.74 1.10 10.64
CA MET A 75 -6.07 1.02 9.34
C MET A 75 -4.85 1.93 9.32
N ILE A 76 -3.75 1.47 8.72
CA ILE A 76 -2.62 2.35 8.41
C ILE A 76 -2.94 3.09 7.11
N GLU A 77 -3.04 4.42 7.22
CA GLU A 77 -3.40 5.30 6.11
C GLU A 77 -2.20 6.14 5.67
N ILE A 78 -2.03 6.27 4.35
CA ILE A 78 -1.13 7.26 3.73
C ILE A 78 -1.91 8.59 3.62
N ASN A 79 -1.48 9.58 4.39
CA ASN A 79 -2.14 10.88 4.56
C ASN A 79 -1.38 12.01 3.87
N GLY A 80 -2.13 13.01 3.40
CA GLY A 80 -1.60 14.16 2.64
C GLY A 80 -1.66 13.99 1.12
N LEU A 81 -2.34 12.95 0.63
CA LEU A 81 -2.52 12.70 -0.80
C LEU A 81 -3.58 13.64 -1.40
N PRO A 82 -3.26 14.41 -2.46
CA PRO A 82 -4.22 15.36 -3.05
C PRO A 82 -5.35 14.60 -3.75
N ASN A 83 -6.60 14.94 -3.41
CA ASN A 83 -7.82 14.33 -3.95
C ASN A 83 -8.01 12.84 -3.59
N PHE A 84 -7.19 12.24 -2.72
CA PHE A 84 -7.40 10.89 -2.20
C PHE A 84 -7.74 10.94 -0.71
N SER A 85 -8.59 10.01 -0.29
CA SER A 85 -8.95 9.81 1.12
C SER A 85 -9.01 8.33 1.39
N PHE A 86 -8.71 7.92 2.63
CA PHE A 86 -8.80 6.52 3.05
C PHE A 86 -7.89 5.57 2.24
N VAL A 87 -6.69 6.03 1.88
CA VAL A 87 -5.68 5.23 1.19
C VAL A 87 -4.96 4.38 2.22
N TYR A 88 -5.27 3.10 2.25
CA TYR A 88 -4.73 2.16 3.22
C TYR A 88 -3.70 1.22 2.60
N ILE A 89 -2.71 0.79 3.38
CA ILE A 89 -1.90 -0.39 3.03
C ILE A 89 -2.64 -1.61 3.56
N HIS A 90 -3.11 -2.49 2.67
CA HIS A 90 -4.06 -3.54 3.05
C HIS A 90 -3.94 -4.84 2.24
N ILE A 91 -4.70 -5.87 2.59
CA ILE A 91 -4.70 -7.16 1.87
C ILE A 91 -5.51 -7.06 0.57
N GLY A 92 -5.03 -7.74 -0.46
CA GLY A 92 -5.67 -7.92 -1.76
C GLY A 92 -4.67 -8.60 -2.69
N ASN A 93 -5.10 -9.04 -3.87
CA ASN A 93 -4.26 -9.80 -4.78
C ASN A 93 -4.19 -9.19 -6.18
N THR A 94 -5.25 -8.50 -6.63
CA THR A 94 -5.32 -7.95 -7.99
C THR A 94 -5.61 -6.46 -7.97
N TYR A 95 -5.20 -5.75 -9.03
CA TYR A 95 -5.48 -4.31 -9.19
C TYR A 95 -7.00 -3.99 -9.17
N ARG A 96 -7.87 -4.96 -9.46
CA ARG A 96 -9.33 -4.80 -9.39
C ARG A 96 -9.88 -4.75 -7.98
N GLN A 97 -9.09 -5.20 -6.99
CA GLN A 97 -9.44 -5.20 -5.58
C GLN A 97 -8.91 -3.97 -4.84
N THR A 98 -8.22 -3.06 -5.53
CA THR A 98 -7.86 -1.77 -4.99
C THR A 98 -8.80 -0.68 -5.49
N ALA A 99 -9.03 0.33 -4.65
CA ALA A 99 -9.68 1.58 -5.01
C ALA A 99 -8.69 2.75 -5.07
N GLY A 100 -7.41 2.45 -5.36
CA GLY A 100 -6.27 3.37 -5.25
C GLY A 100 -5.42 3.15 -3.97
N CYS A 101 -5.72 2.11 -3.19
CA CYS A 101 -4.92 1.67 -2.05
C CYS A 101 -3.78 0.73 -2.46
N PRO A 102 -2.58 0.80 -1.86
CA PRO A 102 -1.56 -0.22 -2.04
C PRO A 102 -1.95 -1.57 -1.41
N LEU A 103 -1.94 -2.64 -2.21
CA LEU A 103 -2.19 -4.01 -1.76
C LEU A 103 -0.86 -4.73 -1.47
N CYS A 104 -0.67 -5.22 -0.25
CA CYS A 104 0.59 -5.88 0.13
C CYS A 104 0.65 -7.37 -0.24
N GLY A 105 1.85 -7.89 -0.50
CA GLY A 105 2.11 -9.32 -0.72
C GLY A 105 3.60 -9.69 -0.65
N PHE A 106 3.89 -10.97 -0.42
CA PHE A 106 5.27 -11.49 -0.33
C PHE A 106 5.84 -12.02 -1.64
N GLY A 107 4.97 -12.24 -2.62
CA GLY A 107 5.38 -12.56 -3.98
C GLY A 107 4.51 -11.82 -4.97
N PHE A 108 4.85 -11.92 -6.23
CA PHE A 108 4.04 -11.45 -7.33
C PHE A 108 4.13 -12.42 -8.50
N GLU A 109 3.14 -12.34 -9.39
CA GLU A 109 3.14 -13.04 -10.67
C GLU A 109 2.54 -12.14 -11.75
N MET A 110 2.83 -12.43 -13.01
CA MET A 110 2.24 -11.74 -14.15
C MET A 110 1.17 -12.63 -14.78
N VAL A 111 -0.05 -12.12 -14.85
CA VAL A 111 -1.21 -12.81 -15.40
C VAL A 111 -1.87 -11.91 -16.43
N ASN A 112 -1.96 -12.37 -17.67
CA ASN A 112 -2.56 -11.63 -18.80
C ASN A 112 -1.94 -10.24 -19.08
N GLY A 113 -0.68 -10.04 -18.66
CA GLY A 113 0.05 -8.76 -18.78
C GLY A 113 -0.19 -7.79 -17.63
N ASP A 114 -0.76 -8.25 -16.52
CA ASP A 114 -0.92 -7.50 -15.29
C ASP A 114 -0.28 -8.21 -14.10
N PHE A 115 0.23 -7.45 -13.14
CA PHE A 115 0.74 -7.99 -11.90
C PHE A 115 -0.39 -8.37 -10.94
N GLN A 116 -0.17 -9.46 -10.22
CA GLN A 116 -0.90 -9.85 -9.04
C GLN A 116 0.07 -10.09 -7.89
N VAL A 117 -0.33 -9.80 -6.66
CA VAL A 117 0.46 -10.10 -5.46
C VAL A 117 -0.05 -11.35 -4.77
N LEU A 118 0.86 -12.10 -4.17
CA LEU A 118 0.63 -13.37 -3.51
C LEU A 118 0.87 -13.25 -2.00
N ARG A 119 0.20 -14.10 -1.22
CA ARG A 119 0.35 -14.18 0.24
C ARG A 119 0.12 -12.84 0.97
N SER A 120 -0.88 -12.08 0.54
CA SER A 120 -1.19 -10.75 1.07
C SER A 120 -1.51 -10.73 2.56
N LYS A 121 -2.20 -11.76 3.07
CA LYS A 121 -2.50 -11.89 4.50
C LYS A 121 -1.24 -12.06 5.37
N ASP A 122 -0.25 -12.80 4.88
CA ASP A 122 1.00 -13.02 5.61
C ASP A 122 1.86 -11.76 5.58
N ALA A 123 1.94 -11.12 4.41
CA ALA A 123 2.62 -9.83 4.25
C ALA A 123 2.05 -8.78 5.20
N TYR A 124 0.72 -8.65 5.24
CA TYR A 124 0.04 -7.71 6.11
C TYR A 124 0.36 -7.95 7.59
N GLN A 125 0.26 -9.20 8.06
CA GLN A 125 0.54 -9.52 9.46
C GLN A 125 1.99 -9.21 9.86
N MET A 126 2.94 -9.32 8.93
CA MET A 126 4.35 -9.00 9.18
C MET A 126 4.60 -7.48 9.20
N ILE A 127 4.08 -6.74 8.22
CA ILE A 127 4.38 -5.31 8.08
C ILE A 127 3.53 -4.43 9.00
N TYR A 128 2.31 -4.85 9.35
CA TYR A 128 1.36 -4.01 10.08
C TYR A 128 1.90 -3.50 11.43
N PRO A 129 2.50 -4.33 12.31
CA PRO A 129 3.08 -3.85 13.57
C PRO A 129 4.14 -2.76 13.37
N LYS A 130 4.99 -2.91 12.35
CA LYS A 130 6.06 -1.95 12.02
C LYS A 130 5.47 -0.63 11.56
N LEU A 131 4.52 -0.70 10.63
CA LEU A 131 3.81 0.48 10.13
C LEU A 131 2.96 1.17 11.20
N LEU A 132 2.38 0.42 12.14
CA LEU A 132 1.67 0.97 13.28
C LEU A 132 2.59 1.76 14.20
N GLN A 133 3.77 1.21 14.52
CA GLN A 133 4.78 1.90 15.33
C GLN A 133 5.21 3.22 14.66
N LEU A 134 5.46 3.19 13.34
CA LEU A 134 5.79 4.38 12.56
C LEU A 134 4.67 5.43 12.59
N ALA A 135 3.41 5.02 12.39
CA ALA A 135 2.26 5.91 12.39
C ALA A 135 1.98 6.57 13.75
N GLN A 136 2.35 5.91 14.85
CA GLN A 136 2.19 6.41 16.22
C GLN A 136 3.41 7.18 16.74
N GLY A 137 4.60 6.94 16.18
CA GLY A 137 5.85 7.61 16.55
C GLY A 137 6.02 8.99 15.91
N ASN A 138 7.20 9.59 16.06
CA ASN A 138 7.54 10.89 15.46
C ASN A 138 7.95 10.77 13.97
N GLU A 139 8.40 9.60 13.54
CA GLU A 139 8.97 9.36 12.21
C GLU A 139 7.92 8.77 11.26
N LYS A 140 6.88 9.57 10.96
CA LYS A 140 5.72 9.15 10.17
C LYS A 140 5.93 9.23 8.66
N GLY A 141 7.08 9.72 8.21
CA GLY A 141 7.32 10.02 6.80
C GLY A 141 7.27 8.78 5.92
N ILE A 142 6.57 8.89 4.78
CA ILE A 142 6.59 7.91 3.70
C ILE A 142 6.81 8.61 2.37
N ILE A 143 7.78 8.11 1.59
CA ILE A 143 8.14 8.64 0.29
C ILE A 143 7.66 7.68 -0.80
N ILE A 144 7.11 8.20 -1.89
CA ILE A 144 6.65 7.42 -3.04
C ILE A 144 7.39 7.89 -4.27
N GLU A 145 8.17 6.99 -4.89
CA GLU A 145 9.07 7.28 -6.00
C GLU A 145 8.90 6.26 -7.13
N ASN A 146 9.22 6.68 -8.35
CA ASN A 146 9.31 5.80 -9.52
C ASN A 146 10.79 5.46 -9.76
N ASP A 147 11.09 4.17 -9.87
CA ASP A 147 12.38 3.64 -10.31
C ASP A 147 12.10 2.39 -11.15
N PHE A 148 11.55 2.60 -12.34
CA PHE A 148 11.15 1.51 -13.22
C PHE A 148 12.39 0.77 -13.73
N GLN A 149 12.54 -0.48 -13.32
CA GLN A 149 13.70 -1.31 -13.64
C GLN A 149 13.44 -2.28 -14.79
N PHE A 150 12.17 -2.49 -15.17
CA PHE A 150 11.75 -3.38 -16.25
C PHE A 150 10.36 -3.00 -16.78
#